data_AF-A0A8H6BX00-F1
#
_entry.id   AF-A0A8H6BX00-F1
#
_cell.length_a   1.000
_cell.length_b   1.000
_cell.length_c   1.000
_cell.angle_alpha   90.00
_cell.angle_beta   90.00
_cell.angle_gamma   90.00
#
_symmetry.space_group_name_H-M   'P 1'
#
loop_
_entity.id
_entity.type
_entity.pdbx_description
1 polymer ?
#
loop_
_entity_poly.entity_id
_entity_poly.type
_entity_poly.pdbx_seq_one_letter_code
_entity_poly.pdbx_strand_id
1 'polypeptide(L)'
;MGFGTGFFSYPINVSAQSCVSHEHMAVISSALYTTYRIGYAVGSSVAGAIWSQMLYSRLVKYLGDSTLATSVYTDPYTFIAQYVWGTPEREAAVKAYGEVQRVLMSVCIAFVAPMIVSALFMRDHKLTNEQSLEDVEKQEEKDSLANFFGNFKKKRVAV
;
A
#
# COMPACT_ATOMS: atom_id res chain seq x y z
N MET A 1 5.79 -10.14 -4.62
CA MET A 1 5.48 -11.57 -4.85
C MET A 1 6.42 -12.39 -3.99
N GLY A 2 5.97 -12.81 -2.81
CA GLY A 2 6.78 -13.52 -1.81
C GLY A 2 5.96 -13.68 -0.53
N PHE A 3 6.57 -14.23 0.52
CA PHE A 3 5.91 -14.49 1.81
C PHE A 3 5.17 -13.26 2.36
N GLY A 4 5.76 -12.07 2.30
CA GLY A 4 5.16 -10.84 2.83
C GLY A 4 3.83 -10.45 2.15
N THR A 5 3.71 -10.63 0.82
CA THR A 5 2.44 -10.39 0.13
C THR A 5 1.39 -11.43 0.54
N GLY A 6 1.80 -12.68 0.76
CA GLY A 6 0.91 -13.74 1.23
C GLY A 6 0.34 -13.47 2.62
N PHE A 7 1.19 -13.09 3.57
CA PHE A 7 0.78 -12.81 4.94
C PHE A 7 -0.06 -11.54 5.11
N PHE A 8 0.05 -10.58 4.20
CA PHE A 8 -0.72 -9.34 4.27
C PHE A 8 -2.01 -9.40 3.45
N SER A 9 -1.92 -9.79 2.17
CA SER A 9 -3.03 -9.63 1.24
C SER A 9 -4.16 -10.64 1.48
N TYR A 10 -3.86 -11.89 1.80
CA TYR A 10 -4.90 -12.90 2.00
C TYR A 10 -5.71 -12.67 3.28
N PRO A 11 -5.09 -12.45 4.46
CA PRO A 11 -5.86 -12.23 5.68
C PRO A 11 -6.74 -10.99 5.63
N ILE A 12 -6.31 -9.92 4.94
CA ILE A 12 -7.14 -8.72 4.76
C ILE A 12 -8.41 -9.02 3.96
N ASN A 13 -8.27 -9.74 2.85
CA ASN A 13 -9.43 -10.09 2.03
C ASN A 13 -10.37 -11.03 2.79
N VAL A 14 -9.84 -12.04 3.49
CA VAL A 14 -10.63 -12.98 4.29
C VAL A 14 -11.31 -12.27 5.47
N SER A 15 -10.61 -11.39 6.19
CA SER A 15 -11.16 -10.65 7.33
C SER A 15 -12.29 -9.70 6.92
N ALA A 16 -12.17 -9.04 5.78
CA ALA A 16 -13.23 -8.17 5.29
C ALA A 16 -14.45 -8.96 4.79
N GLN A 17 -14.21 -10.10 4.15
CA GLN A 17 -15.26 -11.01 3.68
C GLN A 17 -15.95 -11.75 4.82
N SER A 18 -15.25 -12.03 5.93
CA SER A 18 -15.84 -12.70 7.10
C SER A 18 -16.80 -11.83 7.89
N CYS A 19 -16.84 -10.51 7.66
CA CYS A 19 -17.73 -9.60 8.37
C CYS A 19 -19.04 -9.33 7.63
N VAL A 20 -19.27 -9.94 6.47
CA VAL A 20 -20.42 -9.62 5.60
C VAL A 20 -21.15 -10.86 5.10
N SER A 21 -22.45 -10.71 4.87
CA SER A 21 -23.31 -11.74 4.28
C SER A 21 -22.97 -11.99 2.81
N HIS A 22 -23.30 -13.19 2.31
CA HIS A 22 -23.03 -13.62 0.93
C HIS A 22 -23.53 -12.64 -0.13
N GLU A 23 -24.65 -11.95 0.13
CA GLU A 23 -25.22 -10.96 -0.79
C GLU A 23 -24.36 -9.69 -0.95
N HIS A 24 -23.55 -9.32 0.06
CA HIS A 24 -22.76 -8.09 0.08
C HIS A 24 -21.27 -8.31 -0.21
N MET A 25 -20.85 -9.53 -0.50
CA MET A 25 -19.46 -9.91 -0.79
C MET A 25 -18.86 -9.14 -1.97
N ALA A 26 -19.65 -8.94 -3.04
CA ALA A 26 -19.20 -8.21 -4.23
C ALA A 26 -18.94 -6.72 -3.92
N VAL A 27 -19.81 -6.11 -3.10
CA VAL A 27 -19.72 -4.69 -2.72
C VAL A 27 -18.45 -4.47 -1.89
N ILE A 28 -18.21 -5.28 -0.86
CA ILE A 28 -17.01 -5.19 -0.01
C ILE A 28 -15.73 -5.41 -0.83
N SER A 29 -15.72 -6.43 -1.70
CA SER A 29 -14.55 -6.72 -2.53
C SER A 29 -14.22 -5.56 -3.47
N SER A 30 -15.23 -4.93 -4.08
CA SER A 30 -15.04 -3.75 -4.93
C SER A 30 -14.54 -2.52 -4.15
N ALA A 31 -15.02 -2.31 -2.93
CA ALA A 31 -14.57 -1.23 -2.06
C ALA A 31 -13.09 -1.40 -1.66
N LEU A 32 -12.68 -2.62 -1.30
CA LEU A 32 -11.28 -2.96 -1.04
C LEU A 32 -10.39 -2.72 -2.27
N TYR A 33 -10.83 -3.19 -3.43
CA TYR A 33 -10.04 -3.05 -4.66
C TYR A 33 -9.90 -1.59 -5.08
N THR A 34 -10.96 -0.80 -4.93
CA THR A 34 -10.93 0.65 -5.16
C THR A 34 -9.91 1.33 -4.24
N THR A 35 -9.93 0.98 -2.95
CA THR A 35 -8.99 1.53 -1.96
C THR A 35 -7.54 1.13 -2.31
N TYR A 36 -7.32 -0.12 -2.72
CA TYR A 36 -6.01 -0.59 -3.18
C TYR A 36 -5.51 0.19 -4.41
N ARG A 37 -6.39 0.46 -5.38
CA ARG A 37 -6.04 1.24 -6.57
C ARG A 37 -5.65 2.68 -6.25
N ILE A 38 -6.33 3.31 -5.29
CA ILE A 38 -5.96 4.65 -4.80
C ILE A 38 -4.57 4.61 -4.15
N GLY A 39 -4.33 3.65 -3.25
CA GLY A 39 -3.03 3.49 -2.61
C GLY A 39 -1.90 3.24 -3.61
N TYR A 40 -2.16 2.39 -4.62
CA TYR A 40 -1.23 2.15 -5.71
C TYR A 40 -0.91 3.42 -6.51
N ALA A 41 -1.93 4.20 -6.88
CA ALA A 41 -1.74 5.44 -7.64
C ALA A 41 -0.88 6.46 -6.87
N VAL A 42 -1.13 6.62 -5.57
CA VAL A 42 -0.34 7.51 -4.70
C VAL A 42 1.11 7.01 -4.59
N GLY A 43 1.32 5.73 -4.31
CA GLY A 43 2.65 5.14 -4.20
C GLY A 43 3.45 5.25 -5.50
N SER A 44 2.83 4.96 -6.64
CA SER A 44 3.46 5.10 -7.97
C SER A 44 3.79 6.55 -8.29
N SER A 45 2.94 7.51 -7.91
CA SER A 45 3.20 8.94 -8.13
C SER A 45 4.42 9.42 -7.32
N VAL A 46 4.49 9.07 -6.03
CA VAL A 46 5.64 9.43 -5.17
C VAL A 46 6.92 8.77 -5.67
N ALA A 47 6.88 7.47 -6.01
CA ALA A 47 8.03 6.76 -6.55
C ALA A 47 8.50 7.37 -7.89
N GLY A 48 7.57 7.74 -8.77
CA GLY A 48 7.86 8.41 -10.03
C GLY A 48 8.50 9.79 -9.82
N ALA A 49 7.99 10.59 -8.89
CA ALA A 49 8.56 11.90 -8.57
C ALA A 49 9.99 11.78 -8.04
N ILE A 50 10.23 10.85 -7.10
CA ILE A 50 11.57 10.56 -6.57
C ILE A 50 12.50 10.13 -7.70
N TRP A 51 12.05 9.21 -8.56
CA TRP A 51 12.84 8.72 -9.67
C TRP A 51 13.25 9.83 -10.63
N SER A 52 12.29 10.62 -11.12
CA SER A 52 12.56 11.69 -12.10
C SER A 52 13.45 12.80 -11.54
N GLN A 53 13.28 13.18 -10.27
CA GLN A 53 14.07 14.26 -9.67
C GLN A 53 15.47 13.81 -9.25
N MET A 54 15.59 12.60 -8.71
CA MET A 54 16.85 12.11 -8.15
C MET A 54 17.74 11.44 -9.19
N LEU A 55 17.18 10.69 -10.14
CA LEU A 55 17.98 9.88 -11.06
C LEU A 55 18.92 10.73 -11.91
N TYR A 56 18.42 11.79 -12.55
CA TYR A 56 19.25 12.67 -13.37
C TYR A 56 20.36 13.33 -12.56
N SER A 57 20.01 13.89 -11.39
CA SER A 57 20.96 14.53 -10.48
C SER A 57 22.08 13.57 -10.03
N ARG A 58 21.76 12.30 -9.82
CA ARG A 58 22.73 11.27 -9.42
C ARG A 58 23.57 10.79 -10.59
N LEU A 59 23.00 10.67 -11.78
CA LEU A 59 23.74 10.36 -13.01
C LEU A 59 24.79 11.43 -13.29
N VAL A 60 24.43 12.71 -13.27
CA VAL A 60 25.39 13.81 -13.46
C VAL A 60 26.51 13.77 -12.42
N LYS A 61 26.17 13.50 -11.15
CA LYS A 61 27.17 13.39 -10.07
C LYS A 61 28.17 12.25 -10.29
N TYR A 62 27.73 11.11 -10.79
CA TYR A 62 28.56 9.92 -10.92
C TYR A 62 29.30 9.83 -12.26
N LEU A 63 28.67 10.26 -13.36
CA LEU A 63 29.30 10.27 -14.69
C LEU A 63 30.17 11.51 -14.91
N GLY A 64 29.89 12.63 -14.21
CA GLY A 64 30.62 13.89 -14.37
C GLY A 64 30.36 14.62 -15.69
N ASP A 65 29.64 14.01 -16.63
CA ASP A 65 29.28 14.58 -17.93
C ASP A 65 27.75 14.61 -18.10
N SER A 66 27.21 15.82 -18.28
CA SER A 66 25.78 16.08 -18.47
C SER A 66 25.23 15.51 -19.79
N THR A 67 26.06 15.37 -20.82
CA THR A 67 25.64 14.84 -22.13
C THR A 67 25.45 13.33 -22.07
N LEU A 68 26.41 12.63 -21.46
CA LEU A 68 26.33 11.21 -21.14
C LEU A 68 25.21 10.91 -20.13
N ALA A 69 25.01 11.76 -19.11
CA ALA A 69 23.89 11.59 -18.18
C ALA A 69 22.52 11.71 -18.89
N THR A 70 22.39 12.60 -19.87
CA THR A 70 21.16 12.77 -20.65
C THR A 70 20.90 11.60 -21.58
N SER A 71 21.94 11.04 -22.22
CA SER A 71 21.79 9.85 -23.07
C SER A 71 21.39 8.62 -22.25
N VAL A 72 21.98 8.41 -21.07
CA VAL A 72 21.58 7.34 -20.13
C VAL A 72 20.14 7.51 -19.65
N TYR A 73 19.73 8.74 -19.34
CA TYR A 73 18.38 9.01 -18.86
C TYR A 73 17.31 8.80 -19.94
N THR A 74 17.64 9.10 -21.20
CA THR A 74 16.71 8.99 -22.33
C THR A 74 16.62 7.56 -22.86
N ASP A 75 17.77 6.91 -23.10
CA ASP A 75 17.85 5.55 -23.65
C ASP A 75 18.84 4.68 -22.86
N PRO A 76 18.45 4.18 -21.68
CA PRO A 76 19.35 3.36 -20.84
C PRO A 76 19.73 2.03 -21.50
N TYR A 77 18.88 1.47 -22.35
CA TYR A 77 19.13 0.17 -23.00
C TYR A 77 20.20 0.24 -24.10
N THR A 78 20.21 1.32 -24.89
CA THR A 78 21.25 1.53 -25.91
C THR A 78 22.59 1.81 -25.25
N PHE A 79 22.59 2.57 -24.14
CA PHE A 79 23.77 2.81 -23.34
C PHE A 79 24.38 1.53 -22.77
N ILE A 80 23.57 0.61 -22.23
CA ILE A 80 24.06 -0.68 -21.71
C ILE A 80 24.57 -1.60 -22.83
N ALA A 81 24.03 -1.49 -24.04
CA ALA A 81 24.53 -2.23 -25.20
C ALA A 81 25.87 -1.69 -25.71
N GLN A 82 26.09 -0.37 -25.60
CA GLN A 82 27.32 0.30 -26.03
C GLN A 82 28.46 0.17 -25.01
N TYR A 83 28.15 0.25 -23.72
CA TYR A 83 29.12 0.16 -22.62
C TYR A 83 29.02 -1.20 -21.93
N VAL A 84 29.98 -2.09 -22.17
CA VAL A 84 29.99 -3.45 -21.61
C VAL A 84 30.30 -3.42 -20.10
N TRP A 85 29.98 -4.51 -19.37
CA TRP A 85 30.36 -4.69 -17.97
C TRP A 85 31.87 -4.47 -17.77
N GLY A 86 32.25 -3.69 -16.75
CA GLY A 86 33.63 -3.33 -16.43
C GLY A 86 34.09 -1.98 -16.97
N THR A 87 33.26 -1.27 -17.74
CA THR A 87 33.53 0.12 -18.11
C THR A 87 33.19 1.07 -16.95
N PRO A 88 34.02 2.11 -16.69
CA PRO A 88 33.79 3.03 -15.58
C PRO A 88 32.47 3.80 -15.73
N GLU A 89 32.05 4.11 -16.95
CA GLU A 89 30.80 4.83 -17.24
C GLU A 89 29.57 4.00 -16.83
N ARG A 90 29.61 2.69 -17.11
CA ARG A 90 28.52 1.79 -16.74
C ARG A 90 28.48 1.50 -15.25
N GLU A 91 29.62 1.32 -14.60
CA GLU A 91 29.68 1.15 -13.15
C GLU A 91 29.16 2.40 -12.42
N ALA A 92 29.51 3.59 -12.91
CA ALA A 92 29.01 4.86 -12.40
C ALA A 92 27.48 4.98 -12.56
N ALA A 93 26.93 4.59 -13.72
CA ALA A 93 25.50 4.55 -13.95
C ALA A 93 24.80 3.55 -12.99
N VAL A 94 25.30 2.32 -12.88
CA VAL A 94 24.76 1.29 -11.96
C VAL A 94 24.76 1.79 -10.52
N LYS A 95 25.82 2.49 -10.10
CA LYS A 95 25.91 3.08 -8.76
C LYS A 95 24.86 4.18 -8.55
N ALA A 96 24.62 5.03 -9.55
CA ALA A 96 23.56 6.03 -9.51
C ALA A 96 22.16 5.40 -9.36
N TYR A 97 21.85 4.38 -10.17
CA TYR A 97 20.59 3.62 -10.06
C TYR A 97 20.44 2.92 -8.71
N GLY A 98 21.52 2.33 -8.21
CA GLY A 98 21.55 1.66 -6.90
C GLY A 98 21.24 2.60 -5.74
N GLU A 99 21.75 3.84 -5.78
CA GLU A 99 21.41 4.85 -4.76
C GLU A 99 19.94 5.24 -4.79
N VAL A 100 19.39 5.52 -5.97
CA VAL A 100 17.97 5.88 -6.13
C VAL A 100 17.09 4.74 -5.63
N GLN A 101 17.42 3.49 -5.99
CA GLN A 101 16.70 2.32 -5.51
C GLN A 101 16.74 2.19 -3.98
N ARG A 102 17.90 2.42 -3.35
CA ARG A 102 18.01 2.38 -1.87
C ARG A 102 17.13 3.43 -1.19
N VAL A 103 17.05 4.63 -1.76
CA VAL A 103 16.16 5.69 -1.25
C VAL A 103 14.71 5.28 -1.40
N LEU A 104 14.30 4.77 -2.57
CA LEU A 104 12.94 4.26 -2.79
C LEU A 104 12.57 3.16 -1.79
N MET A 105 13.46 2.20 -1.55
CA MET A 105 13.23 1.13 -0.57
C MET A 105 13.09 1.65 0.86
N SER A 106 13.87 2.68 1.23
CA SER A 106 13.78 3.31 2.55
C SER A 106 12.44 4.02 2.75
N VAL A 107 11.95 4.72 1.73
CA VAL A 107 10.63 5.36 1.74
C VAL A 107 9.54 4.29 1.87
N CYS A 108 9.61 3.20 1.12
CA CYS A 108 8.66 2.09 1.23
C CYS A 108 8.60 1.52 2.65
N ILE A 109 9.75 1.32 3.32
CA ILE A 109 9.80 0.83 4.70
C ILE A 109 9.13 1.83 5.66
N ALA A 110 9.33 3.12 5.47
CA ALA A 110 8.68 4.15 6.28
C ALA A 110 7.14 4.11 6.15
N PHE A 111 6.60 3.77 4.97
CA PHE A 111 5.16 3.56 4.77
C PHE A 111 4.63 2.24 5.33
N VAL A 112 5.48 1.23 5.52
CA VAL A 112 5.09 -0.05 6.15
C VAL A 112 4.92 0.10 7.67
N ALA A 113 5.69 0.97 8.32
CA ALA A 113 5.57 1.19 9.77
C ALA A 113 4.15 1.58 10.24
N PRO A 114 3.47 2.60 9.68
CA PRO A 114 2.10 2.93 10.08
C PRO A 114 1.09 1.83 9.72
N MET A 115 1.33 1.04 8.66
CA MET A 115 0.50 -0.11 8.33
C MET A 115 0.55 -1.19 9.43
N ILE A 116 1.73 -1.49 9.96
CA ILE A 116 1.90 -2.44 11.07
C ILE A 116 1.24 -1.89 12.34
N VAL A 117 1.41 -0.60 12.64
CA VAL A 117 0.76 0.04 13.79
C VAL A 117 -0.76 -0.08 13.67
N SER A 118 -1.34 0.25 12.52
CA SER A 118 -2.78 0.09 12.28
C SER A 118 -3.26 -1.36 12.39
N ALA A 119 -2.43 -2.34 12.00
CA ALA A 119 -2.75 -3.75 12.17
C ALA A 119 -2.85 -4.15 13.65
N LEU A 120 -2.05 -3.53 14.55
CA LEU A 120 -2.15 -3.77 16.00
C LEU A 120 -3.43 -3.17 16.60
N PHE A 121 -4.04 -2.18 15.95
CA PHE A 121 -5.33 -1.60 16.34
C PHE A 121 -6.54 -2.33 15.73
N MET A 122 -6.35 -3.31 14.85
CA MET A 122 -7.45 -4.16 14.38
C MET A 122 -7.94 -5.03 15.54
N ARG A 123 -9.22 -4.83 15.88
CA ARG A 123 -9.88 -5.57 16.95
C ARG A 123 -10.22 -6.97 16.45
N ASP A 124 -9.76 -7.99 17.18
CA ASP A 124 -10.07 -9.40 16.88
C ASP A 124 -11.58 -9.62 16.90
N HIS A 125 -12.18 -9.91 15.75
CA HIS A 125 -13.57 -10.31 15.65
C HIS A 125 -13.62 -11.84 15.76
N LYS A 126 -14.34 -12.37 16.77
CA LYS A 126 -14.47 -13.82 16.93
C LYS A 126 -15.19 -14.41 15.72
N LEU A 127 -14.49 -15.26 14.98
CA LEU A 127 -15.09 -16.15 13.99
C LEU A 127 -15.94 -17.18 14.75
N THR A 128 -17.26 -16.98 14.78
CA THR A 128 -18.23 -18.00 15.20
C THR A 128 -18.32 -19.06 14.10
N ASN A 129 -18.54 -20.34 14.46
CA ASN A 129 -18.62 -21.50 13.53
C ASN A 129 -19.78 -21.45 12.52
N GLU A 130 -20.56 -20.37 12.49
CA GLU A 130 -21.68 -20.16 11.58
C GLU A 130 -21.14 -19.56 10.27
N GLN A 131 -21.29 -20.30 9.17
CA GLN A 131 -20.85 -19.86 7.83
C GLN A 131 -21.75 -18.75 7.25
N SER A 132 -22.90 -18.48 7.88
CA SER A 132 -23.88 -17.47 7.50
C SER A 132 -24.12 -16.49 8.66
N LEU A 133 -23.60 -15.28 8.55
CA LEU A 133 -23.91 -14.18 9.47
C LEU A 133 -25.29 -13.57 9.16
N GLU A 134 -26.37 -14.34 9.28
CA GLU A 134 -27.74 -13.76 9.31
C GLU A 134 -27.98 -12.92 10.58
N ASP A 135 -27.08 -13.02 11.57
CA ASP A 135 -27.23 -12.38 12.88
C ASP A 135 -26.47 -11.04 13.02
N VAL A 136 -25.58 -10.64 12.09
CA VAL A 136 -24.89 -9.33 12.18
C VAL A 136 -25.85 -8.17 11.91
N GLU A 137 -26.73 -8.29 10.92
CA GLU A 137 -27.80 -7.28 10.70
C GLU A 137 -28.73 -7.20 11.92
N LYS A 138 -29.10 -8.34 12.52
CA LYS A 138 -29.95 -8.38 13.71
C LYS A 138 -29.25 -7.84 14.95
N GLN A 139 -27.93 -7.99 15.08
CA GLN A 139 -27.14 -7.45 16.20
C GLN A 139 -26.86 -5.95 16.02
N GLU A 140 -26.56 -5.47 14.81
CA GLU A 140 -26.40 -4.03 14.55
C GLU A 140 -27.73 -3.29 14.68
N GLU A 141 -28.85 -3.86 14.21
CA GLU A 141 -30.18 -3.27 14.37
C GLU A 141 -30.62 -3.26 15.84
N LYS A 142 -30.36 -4.35 16.58
CA LYS A 142 -30.62 -4.40 18.03
C LYS A 142 -29.70 -3.49 18.84
N ASP A 143 -28.41 -3.38 18.51
CA ASP A 143 -27.48 -2.49 19.22
C ASP A 143 -27.75 -1.02 18.87
N SER A 144 -28.11 -0.71 17.62
CA SER A 144 -28.53 0.64 17.21
C SER A 144 -29.84 1.05 17.88
N LEU A 145 -30.88 0.19 17.87
CA LEU A 145 -32.15 0.45 18.54
C LEU A 145 -32.00 0.48 20.07
N ALA A 146 -31.26 -0.45 20.67
CA ALA A 146 -31.05 -0.49 22.12
C ALA A 146 -30.27 0.73 22.62
N ASN A 147 -29.23 1.17 21.88
CA ASN A 147 -28.51 2.39 22.20
C ASN A 147 -29.35 3.65 21.96
N PHE A 148 -30.19 3.67 20.93
CA PHE A 148 -31.12 4.77 20.66
C PHE A 148 -32.21 4.91 21.74
N PHE A 149 -32.89 3.83 22.12
CA PHE A 149 -33.89 3.84 23.18
C PHE A 149 -33.29 4.00 24.58
N GLY A 150 -32.08 3.47 24.82
CA GLY A 150 -31.33 3.70 26.05
C GLY A 150 -31.03 5.18 26.29
N ASN A 151 -30.65 5.92 25.25
CA ASN A 151 -30.45 7.37 25.32
C ASN A 151 -31.77 8.14 25.57
N PHE A 152 -32.89 7.67 25.03
CA PHE A 152 -34.21 8.26 25.28
C PHE A 152 -34.70 8.04 26.72
N LYS A 153 -34.45 6.86 27.29
CA LYS A 153 -34.79 6.55 28.69
C LYS A 153 -33.95 7.36 29.66
N LYS A 154 -32.66 7.57 29.36
CA LYS A 154 -31.75 8.39 30.19
C LYS A 154 -32.14 9.88 30.20
N LYS A 155 -32.68 10.40 29.09
CA LYS A 155 -33.20 11.79 29.02
C LYS A 155 -34.54 12.01 29.73
N ARG A 156 -35.35 10.98 29.98
CA ARG A 156 -36.64 11.09 30.69
C ARG A 156 -36.56 10.96 32.21
N VAL A 157 -35.39 10.61 32.78
CA VAL A 157 -35.18 10.46 34.24
C VAL A 157 -34.45 11.68 34.84
N ALA A 158 -34.05 12.65 34.01
CA ALA A 158 -33.36 13.88 34.42
C ALA A 158 -34.25 15.14 34.28
N VAL A 159 -35.55 15.01 34.57
CA VAL A 159 -36.48 16.13 34.84
C VAL A 159 -37.34 15.76 36.03
#